data_AF-A0A075KB44-F1
#
_entry.id   AF-A0A075KB44-F1
#
_cell.length_a   1.000
_cell.length_b   1.000
_cell.length_c   1.000
_cell.angle_alpha   90.00
_cell.angle_beta   90.00
_cell.angle_gamma   90.00
#
_symmetry.space_group_name_H-M   'P 1'
#
loop_
_entity.id
_entity.type
_entity.pdbx_description
1 polymer ?
#
loop_
_entity_poly.entity_id
_entity_poly.type
_entity_poly.pdbx_seq_one_letter_code
_entity_poly.pdbx_strand_id
1 'polypeptide(L)'
;MKRTMISMVVALGIACIGQANAAVETYTVDMNGYVIVGFVGSTPAEVAQAQRLARNWEAQRHLMLKPQSMKAVAIRQSPIDALTQTELRSAIVSAALAKGP
;
A
#
# COMPACT_ATOMS: atom_id res chain seq x y z
N MET A 1 -29.90 -14.23 21.10
CA MET A 1 -29.41 -13.50 19.92
C MET A 1 -28.07 -14.10 19.51
N LYS A 2 -27.94 -14.58 18.27
CA LYS A 2 -26.82 -15.41 17.80
C LYS A 2 -25.77 -14.49 17.18
N ARG A 3 -24.53 -14.49 17.69
CA ARG A 3 -23.41 -13.68 17.16
C ARG A 3 -22.66 -14.50 16.12
N THR A 4 -22.81 -14.16 14.85
CA THR A 4 -22.02 -14.72 13.74
C THR A 4 -20.61 -14.14 13.81
N MET A 5 -19.64 -14.93 14.27
CA MET A 5 -18.22 -14.67 14.04
C MET A 5 -17.93 -14.88 12.56
N ILE A 6 -17.67 -13.80 11.83
CA ILE A 6 -17.18 -13.86 10.46
C ILE A 6 -15.65 -14.02 10.54
N SER A 7 -15.18 -15.26 10.39
CA SER A 7 -13.76 -15.56 10.18
C SER A 7 -13.33 -15.02 8.82
N MET A 8 -12.66 -13.87 8.81
CA MET A 8 -12.00 -13.35 7.62
C MET A 8 -10.59 -13.94 7.55
N VAL A 9 -10.37 -14.85 6.61
CA VAL A 9 -9.07 -15.46 6.35
C VAL A 9 -8.23 -14.46 5.54
N VAL A 10 -7.26 -13.82 6.18
CA VAL A 10 -6.25 -12.99 5.52
C VAL A 10 -5.07 -13.90 5.16
N ALA A 11 -4.79 -14.05 3.87
CA ALA A 11 -3.64 -14.80 3.39
C ALA A 11 -2.35 -14.02 3.72
N LEU A 12 -1.74 -14.33 4.87
CA LEU A 12 -0.42 -13.85 5.27
C LEU A 12 0.66 -14.50 4.40
N GLY A 13 1.10 -13.79 3.36
CA GLY A 13 2.37 -14.08 2.69
C GLY A 13 3.54 -13.68 3.57
N ILE A 14 4.21 -14.65 4.18
CA ILE A 14 5.36 -14.45 5.08
C ILE A 14 6.58 -14.01 4.27
N ALA A 15 7.09 -12.81 4.54
CA ALA A 15 8.48 -12.45 4.30
C ALA A 15 9.05 -11.85 5.60
N CYS A 16 9.85 -12.66 6.31
CA CYS A 16 10.53 -12.28 7.54
C CYS A 16 11.57 -11.18 7.30
N ILE A 17 11.58 -10.14 8.14
CA ILE A 17 12.67 -9.71 9.05
C ILE A 17 12.20 -8.39 9.72
N GLY A 18 11.94 -8.47 11.03
CA GLY A 18 11.99 -7.38 12.01
C GLY A 18 11.28 -6.07 11.69
N GLN A 19 10.01 -5.93 12.08
CA GLN A 19 9.50 -4.84 12.92
C GLN A 19 8.02 -5.07 13.21
N ALA A 20 7.66 -4.97 14.49
CA ALA A 20 6.32 -5.23 15.02
C ALA A 20 5.21 -4.56 14.19
N ASN A 21 4.21 -5.38 13.87
CA ASN A 21 3.02 -5.11 13.07
C ASN A 21 2.40 -3.71 13.30
N ALA A 22 2.72 -2.75 12.43
CA ALA A 22 1.70 -1.87 11.89
C ALA A 22 1.36 -2.48 10.52
N ALA A 23 0.15 -3.03 10.41
CA ALA A 23 -0.31 -3.75 9.23
C ALA A 23 -0.56 -2.73 8.10
N VAL A 24 0.51 -2.30 7.44
CA VAL A 24 0.40 -1.50 6.22
C VAL A 24 -0.06 -2.43 5.11
N GLU A 25 -1.26 -2.19 4.59
CA GLU A 25 -1.78 -2.96 3.48
C GLU A 25 -1.05 -2.57 2.20
N THR A 26 -0.75 -3.54 1.35
CA THR A 26 -0.03 -3.31 0.09
C THR A 26 -0.91 -3.70 -1.08
N TYR A 27 -1.09 -2.77 -2.01
CA TYR A 27 -1.91 -2.94 -3.19
C TYR A 27 -1.07 -2.69 -4.43
N THR A 28 -1.24 -3.52 -5.45
CA THR A 28 -0.53 -3.40 -6.72
C THR A 28 -1.54 -3.11 -7.83
N VAL A 29 -1.31 -2.03 -8.56
CA VAL A 29 -2.12 -1.63 -9.72
C VAL A 29 -1.26 -1.70 -10.96
N ASP A 30 -1.64 -2.57 -11.89
CA ASP A 30 -1.05 -2.59 -13.23
C ASP A 30 -1.76 -1.56 -14.13
N MET A 31 -0.96 -0.73 -14.78
CA MET A 31 -1.33 0.27 -15.77
C MET A 31 -0.56 0.01 -17.08
N ASN A 32 -0.94 -1.07 -17.77
CA ASN A 32 -0.52 -1.35 -19.15
C ASN A 32 1.02 -1.30 -19.31
N GLY A 33 1.74 -1.99 -18.41
CA GLY A 33 3.21 -2.03 -18.40
C GLY A 33 3.88 -1.13 -17.34
N TYR A 34 3.11 -0.28 -16.65
CA TYR A 34 3.55 0.45 -15.47
C TYR A 34 2.87 -0.09 -14.22
N VAL A 35 3.65 -0.39 -13.18
CA VAL A 35 3.11 -0.96 -11.94
C VAL A 35 3.16 0.09 -10.84
N ILE A 36 2.05 0.31 -10.15
CA ILE A 36 2.00 1.19 -8.98
C ILE A 36 1.78 0.33 -7.74
N VAL A 37 2.68 0.47 -6.77
CA VAL A 37 2.59 -0.15 -5.45
C VAL A 37 2.07 0.89 -4.46
N GLY A 38 0.84 0.72 -3.99
CA GLY A 38 0.23 1.52 -2.94
C GLY A 38 0.40 0.88 -1.57
N PHE A 39 1.12 1.56 -0.68
CA PHE A 39 1.19 1.23 0.74
C PHE A 39 0.12 2.03 1.49
N VAL A 40 -0.86 1.35 2.09
CA VAL A 40 -2.03 1.97 2.72
C VAL A 40 -1.92 1.84 4.22
N GLY A 41 -2.02 2.98 4.92
CA GLY A 41 -2.09 3.02 6.37
C GLY A 41 -3.34 3.75 6.85
N SER A 42 -3.95 3.23 7.91
CA SER A 42 -5.19 3.75 8.50
C SER A 42 -4.92 4.52 9.80
N THR A 43 -3.87 4.15 10.53
CA THR A 43 -3.41 4.87 11.72
C THR A 43 -2.24 5.81 11.41
N PRO A 44 -1.97 6.86 12.22
CA PRO A 44 -0.79 7.71 12.02
C PRO A 44 0.53 6.93 11.97
N ALA A 45 0.67 5.87 12.78
CA ALA A 45 1.84 5.01 12.78
C ALA A 45 1.97 4.20 11.48
N GLU A 46 0.87 3.62 10.98
CA GLU A 46 0.84 2.91 9.70
C GLU A 46 1.08 3.85 8.52
N VAL A 47 0.52 5.07 8.53
CA VAL A 47 0.78 6.07 7.49
C VAL A 47 2.27 6.44 7.46
N ALA A 48 2.89 6.65 8.62
CA ALA A 48 4.32 6.92 8.69
C ALA A 48 5.15 5.73 8.14
N GLN A 49 4.73 4.50 8.42
CA GLN A 49 5.36 3.31 7.86
C GLN A 49 5.14 3.17 6.36
N ALA A 50 3.93 3.37 5.85
CA ALA A 50 3.60 3.37 4.43
C ALA A 50 4.45 4.39 3.67
N GLN A 51 4.64 5.57 4.24
CA GLN A 51 5.54 6.59 3.69
C GLN A 51 7.00 6.15 3.69
N ARG A 52 7.49 5.49 4.76
CA ARG A 52 8.85 4.92 4.78
C ARG A 52 9.04 3.86 3.71
N LEU A 53 8.09 2.94 3.57
CA LEU A 53 8.12 1.88 2.56
C LEU A 53 8.11 2.46 1.15
N ALA A 54 7.22 3.41 0.86
CA ALA A 54 7.18 4.09 -0.43
C ALA A 54 8.50 4.81 -0.76
N ARG A 55 9.09 5.51 0.22
CA ARG A 55 10.39 6.19 0.02
C ARG A 55 11.53 5.22 -0.21
N ASN A 56 11.61 4.14 0.58
CA ASN A 56 12.65 3.13 0.42
C ASN A 56 12.53 2.44 -0.94
N TRP A 57 11.30 2.17 -1.40
CA TRP A 57 11.07 1.60 -2.71
C TRP A 57 11.52 2.52 -3.84
N GLU A 58 11.16 3.81 -3.78
CA GLU A 58 11.64 4.80 -4.73
C GLU A 58 13.16 4.95 -4.68
N ALA A 59 13.78 4.95 -3.49
CA ALA A 59 15.24 4.98 -3.37
C ALA A 59 15.90 3.76 -4.02
N GLN A 60 15.37 2.55 -3.79
CA GLN A 60 15.82 1.34 -4.47
C GLN A 60 15.63 1.41 -5.98
N ARG A 61 14.54 2.03 -6.46
CA ARG A 61 14.33 2.29 -7.89
C ARG A 61 15.40 3.23 -8.45
N HIS A 62 15.72 4.32 -7.76
CA HIS A 62 16.79 5.24 -8.20
C HIS A 62 18.16 4.56 -8.24
N LEU A 63 18.40 3.58 -7.36
CA LEU A 63 19.60 2.75 -7.34
C LEU A 63 19.56 1.57 -8.34
N MET A 64 18.54 1.48 -9.20
CA MET A 64 18.33 0.37 -10.16
C MET A 64 18.16 -1.01 -9.51
N LEU A 65 17.82 -1.07 -8.21
CA LEU A 65 17.54 -2.30 -7.47
C LEU A 65 16.07 -2.75 -7.58
N LYS A 66 15.21 -1.90 -8.15
CA LYS A 66 13.81 -2.19 -8.48
C LYS A 66 13.54 -1.79 -9.93
N PRO A 67 12.58 -2.43 -10.63
CA PRO A 67 12.29 -2.06 -12.01
C PRO A 67 11.84 -0.61 -12.12
N GLN A 68 12.37 0.10 -13.12
CA GLN A 68 12.06 1.52 -13.37
C GLN A 68 10.61 1.74 -13.80
N SER A 69 9.94 0.69 -14.29
CA SER A 69 8.52 0.71 -14.63
C SER A 69 7.60 0.60 -13.41
N MET A 70 8.13 0.47 -12.19
CA MET A 70 7.34 0.47 -10.97
C MET A 70 7.44 1.78 -10.20
N LYS A 71 6.34 2.25 -9.61
CA LYS A 71 6.30 3.42 -8.73
C LYS A 71 5.63 3.07 -7.40
N ALA A 72 6.13 3.60 -6.29
CA ALA A 72 5.55 3.39 -4.98
C ALA A 72 4.94 4.65 -4.37
N VAL A 73 3.75 4.51 -3.80
CA VAL A 73 3.00 5.59 -3.17
C VAL A 73 2.50 5.18 -1.80
N ALA A 74 2.40 6.14 -0.89
CA ALA A 74 1.80 5.95 0.41
C ALA A 74 0.41 6.58 0.40
N ILE A 75 -0.59 5.81 0.80
CA ILE A 75 -1.99 6.22 0.87
C ILE A 75 -2.38 6.26 2.34
N ARG A 76 -3.01 7.37 2.74
CA ARG A 76 -3.68 7.45 4.03
C ARG A 76 -5.13 7.06 3.80
N GLN A 77 -5.53 5.93 4.36
CA GLN A 77 -6.94 5.57 4.42
C GLN A 77 -7.57 6.29 5.60
N SER A 78 -8.73 6.91 5.37
CA SER A 78 -9.51 7.48 6.47
C SER A 78 -10.13 6.33 7.28
N PRO A 79 -10.05 6.33 8.62
CA PRO A 79 -10.63 5.27 9.44
C PRO A 79 -12.17 5.25 9.44
N ILE A 80 -12.81 6.26 8.83
CA ILE A 80 -14.27 6.42 8.83
C ILE A 80 -14.92 5.63 7.69
N ASP A 81 -14.21 5.42 6.57
CA ASP A 81 -14.75 4.75 5.39
C ASP A 81 -13.76 3.71 4.84
N ALA A 82 -14.18 2.45 4.83
CA ALA A 82 -13.49 1.42 4.06
C ALA A 82 -13.71 1.72 2.57
N LEU A 83 -12.66 2.16 1.87
CA LEU A 83 -12.73 2.39 0.43
C LEU A 83 -13.07 1.09 -0.28
N THR A 84 -13.99 1.13 -1.24
CA THR A 84 -14.19 0.01 -2.16
C THR A 84 -12.91 -0.21 -2.96
N GLN A 85 -12.72 -1.42 -3.50
CA GLN A 85 -11.54 -1.76 -4.30
C GLN A 85 -11.33 -0.79 -5.48
N THR A 86 -12.43 -0.30 -6.08
CA THR A 86 -12.41 0.67 -7.18
C THR A 86 -11.93 2.05 -6.72
N GLU A 87 -12.43 2.53 -5.59
CA GLU A 87 -12.02 3.82 -5.01
C GLU A 87 -10.57 3.78 -4.55
N LEU A 88 -10.15 2.66 -3.95
CA LEU A 88 -8.77 2.46 -3.56
C LEU A 88 -7.83 2.44 -4.76
N ARG A 89 -8.19 1.73 -5.83
CA ARG A 89 -7.44 1.75 -7.09
C ARG A 89 -7.32 3.17 -7.64
N SER A 90 -8.43 3.91 -7.67
CA SER A 90 -8.45 5.31 -8.13
C SER A 90 -7.56 6.20 -7.27
N ALA A 91 -7.57 6.03 -5.95
CA ALA A 91 -6.72 6.76 -5.01
C ALA A 91 -5.23 6.45 -5.20
N ILE A 92 -4.88 5.19 -5.46
CA ILE A 92 -3.49 4.78 -5.74
C ILE A 92 -3.00 5.41 -7.04
N VAL A 93 -3.81 5.37 -8.10
CA VAL A 93 -3.47 5.96 -9.40
C VAL A 93 -3.36 7.49 -9.28
N SER A 94 -4.31 8.15 -8.65
CA SER A 94 -4.27 9.61 -8.48
C SER A 94 -3.08 10.07 -7.65
N ALA A 95 -2.74 9.35 -6.57
CA ALA A 95 -1.55 9.64 -5.77
C ALA A 95 -0.25 9.45 -6.56
N ALA A 96 -0.20 8.45 -7.45
CA ALA A 96 0.95 8.21 -8.31
C ALA A 96 1.12 9.27 -9.40
N LEU A 97 0.03 9.85 -9.89
CA LEU A 97 0.04 10.96 -10.83
C LEU A 97 0.36 12.30 -10.15
N ALA A 98 -0.10 12.50 -8.91
CA ALA A 98 0.15 13.73 -8.14
C ALA A 98 1.61 13.87 -7.69
N LYS A 99 2.28 12.76 -7.37
CA LYS A 99 3.74 12.75 -7.30
C LYS A 99 4.24 12.85 -8.74
N GLY A 100 4.90 13.94 -9.11
CA GLY A 100 5.63 14.03 -10.39
C GLY A 100 6.66 12.90 -10.58
N PRO A 101 7.26 12.80 -11.78
CA PRO A 101 8.38 11.90 -12.03
C PRO A 101 9.55 12.14 -11.06
#